data_AF-A0A4Q4DIX8-F1
#
_entry.id   AF-A0A4Q4DIX8-F1
#
_cell.length_a   1.000
_cell.length_b   1.000
_cell.length_c   1.000
_cell.angle_alpha   90.00
_cell.angle_beta   90.00
_cell.angle_gamma   90.00
#
_symmetry.space_group_name_H-M   'P 1'
#
loop_
_entity.id
_entity.type
_entity.pdbx_description
1 polymer ?
#
loop_
_entity_poly.entity_id
_entity_poly.type
_entity_poly.pdbx_seq_one_letter_code
_entity_poly.pdbx_strand_id
1 'polypeptide(L)'
;MKSPPPQEKLDEWLRANGWYPGRENADEAGRLIAIRVNNSKDQGFPLRPWDEVFRFVSSFVGLEFPVPLAPERKFRADPTFGYDGDAELIVELAENLGQRLFPVGWETSENGIVLLDETGRYFYLHHTGAYFLGKNESQALSSLMTGDQEDAEDYYA
;
A
#
# COMPACT_ATOMS: atom_id res chain seq x y z
N MET A 1 -2.86 2.76 -19.22
CA MET A 1 -3.14 1.52 -18.46
C MET A 1 -3.55 0.36 -19.36
N LYS A 2 -3.02 -0.86 -19.14
CA LYS A 2 -3.66 -2.08 -19.66
C LYS A 2 -5.01 -2.27 -18.96
N SER A 3 -5.93 -3.00 -19.61
CA SER A 3 -7.21 -3.30 -18.95
C SER A 3 -6.95 -4.13 -17.70
N PRO A 4 -7.51 -3.75 -16.54
CA PRO A 4 -7.33 -4.52 -15.33
C PRO A 4 -7.85 -5.95 -15.55
N PRO A 5 -7.23 -6.96 -14.91
CA PRO A 5 -7.77 -8.31 -14.83
C PRO A 5 -9.26 -8.29 -14.44
N PRO A 6 -10.06 -9.24 -14.94
CA PRO A 6 -11.44 -9.40 -14.49
C PRO A 6 -11.50 -9.54 -12.96
N GLN A 7 -12.51 -8.96 -12.32
CA GLN A 7 -12.70 -9.00 -10.87
C GLN A 7 -12.61 -10.43 -10.29
N GLU A 8 -13.17 -11.41 -11.00
CA GLU A 8 -13.12 -12.82 -10.62
C GLU A 8 -11.68 -13.33 -10.43
N LYS A 9 -10.76 -12.92 -11.29
CA LYS A 9 -9.34 -13.30 -11.20
C LYS A 9 -8.67 -12.66 -9.98
N LEU A 10 -9.01 -11.42 -9.66
CA LEU A 10 -8.54 -10.76 -8.44
C LEU A 10 -9.07 -11.49 -7.20
N ASP A 11 -10.34 -11.83 -7.17
CA ASP A 11 -10.97 -12.55 -6.05
C ASP A 11 -10.39 -13.96 -5.85
N GLU A 12 -10.06 -14.67 -6.94
CA GLU A 12 -9.33 -15.94 -6.89
C GLU A 12 -7.93 -15.79 -6.31
N TRP A 13 -7.18 -14.78 -6.75
CA TRP A 13 -5.84 -14.49 -6.24
C TRP A 13 -5.87 -14.13 -4.75
N LEU A 14 -6.84 -13.31 -4.32
CA LEU A 14 -7.02 -12.97 -2.92
C LEU A 14 -7.35 -14.20 -2.06
N ARG A 15 -8.30 -15.04 -2.50
CA ARG A 15 -8.69 -16.27 -1.81
C ARG A 15 -7.56 -17.30 -1.73
N ALA A 16 -6.82 -17.47 -2.82
CA ALA A 16 -5.66 -18.38 -2.86
C ALA A 16 -4.58 -17.99 -1.85
N ASN A 17 -4.51 -16.71 -1.47
CA ASN A 17 -3.54 -16.17 -0.52
C ASN A 17 -4.15 -15.84 0.85
N GLY A 18 -5.29 -16.45 1.20
CA GLY A 18 -5.85 -16.43 2.55
C GLY A 18 -6.75 -15.25 2.89
N TRP A 19 -7.03 -14.36 1.93
CA TRP A 19 -8.05 -13.32 2.11
C TRP A 19 -9.45 -13.86 1.79
N TYR A 20 -10.46 -13.41 2.54
CA TYR A 20 -11.87 -13.68 2.25
C TYR A 20 -12.73 -12.52 2.75
N PRO A 21 -13.92 -12.29 2.17
CA PRO A 21 -14.82 -11.24 2.63
C PRO A 21 -15.15 -11.37 4.12
N GLY A 22 -14.95 -10.30 4.88
CA GLY A 22 -15.16 -10.28 6.34
C GLY A 22 -13.96 -10.74 7.17
N ARG A 23 -12.81 -11.10 6.54
CA ARG A 23 -11.55 -11.26 7.27
C ARG A 23 -11.16 -9.91 7.87
N GLU A 24 -10.93 -9.91 9.18
CA GLU A 24 -10.45 -8.75 9.94
C GLU A 24 -9.52 -9.19 11.07
N ASN A 25 -8.49 -8.38 11.33
CA ASN A 25 -7.61 -8.51 12.49
C ASN A 25 -7.28 -7.11 13.03
N ALA A 26 -8.30 -6.48 13.65
CA ALA A 26 -8.23 -5.10 14.11
C ALA A 26 -7.15 -4.87 15.19
N ASP A 27 -6.97 -5.84 16.10
CA ASP A 27 -5.97 -5.75 17.17
C ASP A 27 -4.55 -5.68 16.61
N GLU A 28 -4.24 -6.58 15.66
CA GLU A 28 -2.93 -6.60 15.01
C GLU A 28 -2.72 -5.36 14.14
N ALA A 29 -3.76 -4.95 13.39
CA ALA A 29 -3.70 -3.73 12.60
C ALA A 29 -3.39 -2.49 13.46
N GLY A 30 -4.09 -2.32 14.59
CA GLY A 30 -3.85 -1.23 15.53
C GLY A 30 -2.41 -1.24 16.07
N ARG A 31 -1.90 -2.43 16.43
CA ARG A 31 -0.52 -2.59 16.91
C ARG A 31 0.52 -2.20 15.85
N LEU A 32 0.39 -2.71 14.62
CA LEU A 32 1.32 -2.43 13.54
C LEU A 32 1.27 -0.97 13.07
N ILE A 33 0.08 -0.38 12.99
CA ILE A 33 -0.09 1.04 12.69
C ILE A 33 0.60 1.90 13.77
N ALA A 34 0.43 1.57 15.05
CA ALA A 34 1.10 2.29 16.14
C ALA A 34 2.63 2.21 16.05
N ILE A 35 3.18 1.06 15.65
CA ILE A 35 4.63 0.91 15.39
C ILE A 35 5.08 1.86 14.27
N ARG A 36 4.36 1.89 13.14
CA ARG A 36 4.71 2.77 12.01
C ARG A 36 4.62 4.26 12.39
N VAL A 37 3.59 4.64 13.14
CA VAL A 37 3.46 6.02 13.67
C VAL A 37 4.66 6.40 14.53
N ASN A 38 5.04 5.54 15.49
CA ASN A 38 6.19 5.81 16.35
C ASN A 38 7.50 5.89 15.54
N ASN A 39 7.73 4.96 14.62
CA ASN A 39 8.91 4.99 13.76
C ASN A 39 9.00 6.29 12.94
N SER A 40 7.91 6.72 12.30
CA SER A 40 7.91 7.97 11.53
C SER A 40 8.14 9.22 12.40
N LYS A 41 7.64 9.20 13.65
CA LYS A 41 7.91 10.25 14.63
C LYS A 41 9.38 10.29 15.02
N ASP A 42 10.02 9.14 15.22
CA ASP A 42 11.44 9.04 15.54
C ASP A 42 12.33 9.56 14.40
N GLN A 43 11.85 9.45 13.15
CA GLN A 43 12.48 10.07 11.97
C GLN A 43 12.25 11.58 11.84
N GLY A 44 11.37 12.18 12.68
CA GLY A 44 11.04 13.62 12.62
C GLY A 44 9.88 13.98 11.69
N PHE A 45 9.29 13.00 11.00
CA PHE A 45 8.21 13.19 10.01
C PHE A 45 6.97 12.37 10.39
N PRO A 46 6.20 12.81 11.41
CA PRO A 46 5.14 11.99 12.00
C PRO A 46 3.97 11.77 11.02
N LEU A 47 3.76 10.51 10.63
CA LEU A 47 2.62 10.07 9.83
C LEU A 47 1.39 9.86 10.72
N ARG A 48 0.20 10.14 10.19
CA ARG A 48 -1.08 10.04 10.93
C ARG A 48 -2.08 9.16 10.19
N PRO A 49 -2.51 8.03 10.77
CA PRO A 49 -3.51 7.16 10.16
C PRO A 49 -4.92 7.77 10.27
N TRP A 50 -5.85 7.25 9.49
CA TRP A 50 -7.30 7.53 9.52
C TRP A 50 -8.08 6.22 9.36
N ASP A 51 -9.41 6.27 9.50
CA ASP A 51 -10.26 5.08 9.57
C ASP A 51 -10.07 4.11 8.39
N GLU A 52 -9.89 4.61 7.18
CA GLU A 52 -9.68 3.78 5.99
C GLU A 52 -8.35 3.01 6.02
N VAL A 53 -7.30 3.57 6.64
CA VAL A 53 -6.04 2.85 6.90
C VAL A 53 -6.30 1.69 7.85
N PHE A 54 -7.02 1.92 8.95
CA PHE A 54 -7.36 0.86 9.89
C PHE A 54 -8.21 -0.22 9.22
N ARG A 55 -9.18 0.17 8.38
CA ARG A 55 -10.02 -0.76 7.61
C ARG A 55 -9.16 -1.65 6.71
N PHE A 56 -8.31 -1.05 5.88
CA PHE A 56 -7.48 -1.80 4.95
C PHE A 56 -6.50 -2.71 5.71
N VAL A 57 -5.73 -2.17 6.65
CA VAL A 57 -4.73 -2.96 7.40
C VAL A 57 -5.43 -4.09 8.17
N SER A 58 -6.57 -3.84 8.82
CA SER A 58 -7.36 -4.91 9.49
C SER A 58 -7.72 -6.04 8.53
N SER A 59 -8.12 -5.72 7.31
CA SER A 59 -8.55 -6.74 6.34
C SER A 59 -7.41 -7.58 5.80
N PHE A 60 -6.23 -6.99 5.60
CA PHE A 60 -5.12 -7.63 4.88
C PHE A 60 -3.91 -8.00 5.75
N VAL A 61 -3.80 -7.50 6.98
CA VAL A 61 -2.58 -7.64 7.79
C VAL A 61 -2.08 -9.08 7.90
N GLY A 62 -0.78 -9.26 7.68
CA GLY A 62 -0.09 -10.55 7.74
C GLY A 62 -0.28 -11.44 6.51
N LEU A 63 -1.00 -10.98 5.49
CA LEU A 63 -1.08 -11.67 4.21
C LEU A 63 0.06 -11.25 3.27
N GLU A 64 0.50 -12.20 2.46
CA GLU A 64 1.46 -12.00 1.38
C GLU A 64 0.82 -12.45 0.08
N PHE A 65 1.02 -11.65 -0.96
CA PHE A 65 0.41 -11.85 -2.26
C PHE A 65 1.47 -11.86 -3.36
N PRO A 66 1.89 -13.05 -3.83
CA PRO A 66 2.88 -13.18 -4.89
C PRO A 66 2.33 -12.71 -6.23
N VAL A 67 3.15 -12.01 -7.01
CA VAL A 67 2.82 -11.60 -8.37
C VAL A 67 2.78 -12.85 -9.27
N PRO A 68 1.66 -13.15 -9.97
CA PRO A 68 1.51 -14.42 -10.68
C PRO A 68 2.59 -14.74 -11.74
N LEU A 69 3.13 -13.71 -12.41
CA LEU A 69 4.17 -13.87 -13.44
C LEU A 69 5.60 -13.67 -12.91
N ALA A 70 5.74 -13.29 -11.64
CA ALA A 70 7.01 -13.03 -10.98
C ALA A 70 6.88 -13.35 -9.46
N PRO A 71 6.69 -14.62 -9.05
CA PRO A 71 6.31 -14.97 -7.69
C PRO A 71 7.35 -14.63 -6.60
N GLU A 72 8.58 -14.32 -7.00
CA GLU A 72 9.62 -13.74 -6.16
C GLU A 72 9.27 -12.31 -5.71
N ARG A 73 8.47 -11.60 -6.50
CA ARG A 73 7.87 -10.31 -6.16
C ARG A 73 6.57 -10.55 -5.41
N LYS A 74 6.40 -9.91 -4.26
CA LYS A 74 5.23 -10.10 -3.41
C LYS A 74 4.81 -8.78 -2.81
N PHE A 75 3.51 -8.53 -2.80
CA PHE A 75 2.95 -7.53 -1.92
C PHE A 75 2.74 -8.13 -0.53
N ARG A 76 3.30 -7.52 0.50
CA ARG A 76 3.07 -7.87 1.91
C ARG A 76 2.25 -6.77 2.57
N ALA A 77 1.08 -7.14 3.07
CA ALA A 77 0.21 -6.24 3.83
C ALA A 77 0.74 -6.11 5.27
N ASP A 78 1.73 -5.23 5.42
CA ASP A 78 2.42 -4.93 6.66
C ASP A 78 2.85 -3.45 6.65
N PRO A 79 2.19 -2.58 7.43
CA PRO A 79 2.47 -1.15 7.39
C PRO A 79 3.77 -0.78 8.10
N THR A 80 4.47 -1.73 8.73
CA THR A 80 5.67 -1.43 9.54
C THR A 80 6.96 -1.36 8.75
N PHE A 81 6.95 -1.83 7.50
CA PHE A 81 8.12 -1.74 6.64
C PHE A 81 8.52 -0.28 6.39
N GLY A 82 9.82 -0.05 6.34
CA GLY A 82 10.39 1.27 6.11
C GLY A 82 11.92 1.26 6.17
N TYR A 83 12.52 2.33 5.66
CA TYR A 83 13.96 2.59 5.71
C TYR A 83 14.21 4.02 6.21
N ASP A 84 15.43 4.31 6.67
CA ASP A 84 15.78 5.64 7.15
C ASP A 84 15.56 6.69 6.04
N GLY A 85 14.73 7.70 6.33
CA GLY A 85 14.36 8.76 5.39
C GLY A 85 13.06 8.48 4.61
N ASP A 86 12.46 7.28 4.72
CA ASP A 86 11.21 6.98 4.04
C ASP A 86 10.06 7.90 4.49
N ALA A 87 10.04 8.31 5.76
CA ALA A 87 8.99 9.15 6.31
C ALA A 87 9.03 10.56 5.73
N GLU A 88 10.24 11.09 5.46
CA GLU A 88 10.44 12.37 4.76
C GLU A 88 9.89 12.27 3.33
N LEU A 89 10.29 11.24 2.58
CA LEU A 89 9.82 11.01 1.20
C LEU A 89 8.29 10.86 1.12
N ILE A 90 7.68 10.19 2.09
CA ILE A 90 6.21 10.06 2.17
C ILE A 90 5.57 11.43 2.41
N VAL A 91 6.15 12.27 3.27
CA VAL A 91 5.64 13.64 3.53
C VAL A 91 5.81 14.52 2.28
N GLU A 92 6.95 14.47 1.60
CA GLU A 92 7.15 15.21 0.35
C GLU A 92 6.15 14.81 -0.73
N LEU A 93 5.91 13.50 -0.91
CA LEU A 93 4.90 13.01 -1.85
C LEU A 93 3.48 13.45 -1.43
N ALA A 94 3.17 13.41 -0.14
CA ALA A 94 1.90 13.88 0.39
C ALA A 94 1.67 15.38 0.10
N GLU A 95 2.71 16.20 0.21
CA GLU A 95 2.68 17.62 -0.15
C GLU A 95 2.42 17.83 -1.65
N ASN A 96 3.12 17.10 -2.52
CA ASN A 96 2.91 17.17 -3.97
C ASN A 96 1.49 16.75 -4.40
N LEU A 97 0.91 15.76 -3.72
CA LEU A 97 -0.47 15.31 -3.95
C LEU A 97 -1.52 16.21 -3.30
N GLY A 98 -1.13 17.07 -2.36
CA GLY A 98 -2.04 17.82 -1.51
C GLY A 98 -2.95 16.93 -0.65
N GLN A 99 -2.52 15.71 -0.32
CA GLN A 99 -3.28 14.71 0.44
C GLN A 99 -2.40 14.03 1.48
N ARG A 100 -2.97 13.63 2.62
CA ARG A 100 -2.26 12.77 3.58
C ARG A 100 -1.99 11.39 2.99
N LEU A 101 -0.82 10.83 3.30
CA LEU A 101 -0.43 9.47 2.93
C LEU A 101 -0.11 8.63 4.17
N PHE A 102 -0.38 7.32 4.08
CA PHE A 102 0.01 6.37 5.10
C PHE A 102 0.42 5.01 4.48
N PRO A 103 1.52 4.38 4.96
CA PRO A 103 1.93 3.04 4.53
C PRO A 103 0.93 1.97 4.93
N VAL A 104 0.58 1.11 3.98
CA VAL A 104 -0.34 -0.02 4.20
C VAL A 104 0.27 -1.38 3.86
N GLY A 105 1.45 -1.38 3.25
CA GLY A 105 2.20 -2.57 2.91
C GLY A 105 3.42 -2.22 2.06
N TRP A 106 4.07 -3.24 1.51
CA TRP A 106 5.28 -3.05 0.70
C TRP A 106 5.47 -4.21 -0.28
N GLU A 107 6.25 -3.96 -1.33
CA GLU A 107 6.70 -4.96 -2.28
C GLU A 107 8.07 -5.52 -1.87
N THR A 108 8.20 -6.84 -1.78
CA THR A 108 9.34 -7.49 -1.12
C THR A 108 10.61 -7.60 -1.96
N SER A 109 10.55 -7.48 -3.29
CA SER A 109 11.71 -7.64 -4.17
C SER A 109 12.60 -6.41 -4.21
N GLU A 110 12.00 -5.22 -4.28
CA GLU A 110 12.72 -3.94 -4.38
C GLU A 110 12.39 -2.97 -3.24
N ASN A 111 11.69 -3.46 -2.20
CA ASN A 111 11.41 -2.70 -0.98
C ASN A 111 10.58 -1.42 -1.21
N GLY A 112 9.73 -1.39 -2.24
CA GLY A 112 8.86 -0.23 -2.46
C GLY A 112 7.65 -0.25 -1.51
N ILE A 113 7.23 0.93 -1.07
CA ILE A 113 6.20 1.10 -0.04
C ILE A 113 4.86 1.39 -0.72
N VAL A 114 3.81 0.66 -0.36
CA VAL A 114 2.44 0.92 -0.81
C VAL A 114 1.79 1.90 0.16
N LEU A 115 1.33 3.02 -0.39
CA LEU A 115 0.74 4.14 0.34
C LEU A 115 -0.74 4.27 -0.02
N LEU A 116 -1.54 4.63 0.96
CA LEU A 116 -2.95 4.99 0.80
C LEU A 116 -3.10 6.48 1.07
N ASP A 117 -3.89 7.18 0.28
CA ASP A 117 -4.27 8.57 0.53
C ASP A 117 -5.68 8.70 1.13
N GLU A 118 -5.98 9.88 1.69
CA GLU A 118 -7.26 10.11 2.37
C GLU A 118 -8.49 10.15 1.44
N THR A 119 -8.27 10.15 0.12
CA THR A 119 -9.33 10.05 -0.90
C THR A 119 -9.59 8.59 -1.33
N GLY A 120 -8.80 7.63 -0.83
CA GLY A 120 -8.89 6.21 -1.17
C GLY A 120 -8.04 5.80 -2.38
N ARG A 121 -7.15 6.68 -2.85
CA ARG A 121 -6.17 6.37 -3.90
C ARG A 121 -4.96 5.66 -3.32
N TYR A 122 -4.33 4.82 -4.14
CA TYR A 122 -3.14 4.07 -3.75
C TYR A 122 -1.95 4.47 -4.62
N PHE A 123 -0.79 4.52 -3.97
CA PHE A 123 0.48 4.87 -4.58
C PHE A 123 1.56 3.86 -4.18
N TYR A 124 2.62 3.80 -4.96
CA TYR A 124 3.80 2.96 -4.74
C TYR A 124 5.03 3.85 -4.74
N LEU A 125 5.67 4.00 -3.59
CA LEU A 125 6.92 4.74 -3.44
C LEU A 125 8.10 3.80 -3.65
N HIS A 126 8.90 4.07 -4.66
CA HIS A 126 10.01 3.23 -5.09
C HIS A 126 11.27 4.07 -5.31
N HIS A 127 12.45 3.42 -5.33
CA HIS A 127 13.71 4.12 -5.53
C HIS A 127 13.83 4.82 -6.89
N THR A 128 13.02 4.42 -7.87
CA THR A 128 12.95 5.05 -9.20
C THR A 128 11.90 6.16 -9.31
N GLY A 129 11.10 6.39 -8.26
CA GLY A 129 10.02 7.37 -8.27
C GLY A 129 8.76 6.88 -7.55
N ALA A 130 7.74 7.74 -7.53
CA ALA A 130 6.41 7.41 -7.04
C ALA A 130 5.49 7.03 -8.20
N TYR A 131 4.64 6.04 -7.98
CA TYR A 131 3.71 5.54 -9.00
C TYR A 131 2.29 5.49 -8.47
N PHE A 132 1.33 5.78 -9.32
CA PHE A 132 -0.09 5.61 -9.04
C PHE A 132 -0.52 4.15 -9.29
N LEU A 133 -1.15 3.53 -8.30
CA LEU A 133 -1.65 2.15 -8.36
C LEU A 133 -3.15 2.06 -8.62
N GLY A 134 -3.93 3.09 -8.28
CA GLY A 134 -5.37 3.02 -8.52
C GLY A 134 -6.21 3.94 -7.64
N LYS A 135 -7.46 4.13 -8.06
CA LYS A 135 -8.44 5.01 -7.38
C LYS A 135 -9.16 4.34 -6.21
N ASN A 136 -8.91 3.04 -6.00
CA ASN A 136 -9.51 2.23 -4.95
C ASN A 136 -8.70 0.95 -4.74
N GLU A 137 -9.05 0.23 -3.69
CA GLU A 137 -8.43 -1.03 -3.26
C GLU A 137 -8.33 -2.07 -4.39
N SER A 138 -9.42 -2.31 -5.13
CA SER A 138 -9.44 -3.31 -6.20
C SER A 138 -8.51 -2.95 -7.36
N GLN A 139 -8.46 -1.68 -7.76
CA GLN A 139 -7.51 -1.21 -8.77
C GLN A 139 -6.07 -1.33 -8.28
N ALA A 140 -5.80 -0.94 -7.04
CA ALA A 140 -4.47 -1.01 -6.46
C ALA A 140 -3.94 -2.45 -6.40
N LEU A 141 -4.74 -3.38 -5.88
CA LEU A 141 -4.39 -4.80 -5.80
C LEU A 141 -4.25 -5.42 -7.19
N SER A 142 -5.10 -5.01 -8.15
CA SER A 142 -4.96 -5.39 -9.55
C SER A 142 -3.63 -4.93 -10.14
N SER A 143 -3.25 -3.66 -9.92
CA SER A 143 -1.97 -3.09 -10.35
C SER A 143 -0.78 -3.79 -9.73
N LEU A 144 -0.84 -4.13 -8.44
CA LEU A 144 0.18 -4.95 -7.78
C LEU A 144 0.26 -6.35 -8.38
N MET A 145 -0.88 -6.96 -8.73
CA MET A 145 -0.93 -8.28 -9.35
C MET A 145 -0.37 -8.29 -10.79
N THR A 146 -0.52 -7.21 -11.57
CA THR A 146 -0.07 -7.17 -12.96
C THR A 146 1.24 -6.42 -13.20
N GLY A 147 1.65 -5.58 -12.25
CA GLY A 147 2.74 -4.63 -12.41
C GLY A 147 2.37 -3.39 -13.24
N ASP A 148 1.07 -3.17 -13.52
CA ASP A 148 0.62 -1.98 -14.25
C ASP A 148 0.53 -0.77 -13.33
N GLN A 149 1.32 0.26 -13.60
CA GLN A 149 1.37 1.49 -12.81
C GLN A 149 1.53 2.72 -13.70
N GLU A 150 1.09 3.87 -13.21
CA GLU A 150 1.23 5.18 -13.87
C GLU A 150 2.15 6.06 -13.05
N ASP A 151 2.71 7.12 -13.64
CA ASP A 151 3.53 8.06 -12.88
C ASP A 151 2.65 8.79 -11.86
N ALA A 152 3.14 8.97 -10.63
CA ALA A 152 2.39 9.71 -9.62
C ALA A 152 2.31 11.20 -9.95
N GLU A 153 3.25 11.75 -10.74
CA GLU A 153 3.28 13.16 -11.14
C GLU A 153 2.02 13.58 -11.92
N ASP A 154 1.39 12.65 -12.64
CA ASP A 154 0.13 12.88 -13.36
C ASP A 154 -1.06 13.15 -12.41
N TYR A 155 -0.86 12.98 -11.10
CA TYR A 155 -1.88 13.06 -10.05
C TYR A 155 -1.59 14.12 -8.98
N TYR A 156 -0.56 14.95 -9.17
CA TYR A 156 -0.22 16.07 -8.29
C TYR A 156 -1.28 17.18 -8.33
N ALA A 157 -1.30 18.02 -7.29
CA ALA A 157 -2.30 19.07 -7.08
C ALA A 157 -2.07 20.35 -7.89
#